data_AF-A0A7G8QTN7-F1
#
_entry.id   AF-A0A7G8QTN7-F1
#
_cell.length_a   1.000
_cell.length_b   1.000
_cell.length_c   1.000
_cell.angle_alpha   90.00
_cell.angle_beta   90.00
_cell.angle_gamma   90.00
#
_symmetry.space_group_name_H-M   'P 1'
#
loop_
_entity.id
_entity.type
_entity.pdbx_description
1 polymer ?
#
loop_
_entity_poly.entity_id
_entity_poly.type
_entity_poly.pdbx_seq_one_letter_code
_entity_poly.pdbx_strand_id
1 'polypeptide(L)'
;MIYSPVQLANYLKLMRQKNQWTQNDLARRIGIKQATISNFENHPDKTSLTTLFKILQSLEMSMVVKAKNGDNNAEHDDNTEDLNW
;
A
#
# COMPACT_ATOMS: atom_id res chain seq x y z
N MET A 1 1.50 10.04 -4.76
CA MET A 1 1.31 8.99 -5.78
C MET A 1 2.59 8.16 -5.87
N ILE A 2 2.48 6.84 -6.01
CA ILE A 2 3.62 5.91 -6.07
C ILE A 2 3.61 5.29 -7.48
N TYR A 3 4.73 5.37 -8.20
CA TYR A 3 4.86 4.94 -9.60
C TYR A 3 6.01 3.96 -9.85
N SER A 4 6.75 3.56 -8.81
CA SER A 4 7.84 2.58 -8.95
C SER A 4 7.97 1.69 -7.72
N PRO A 5 8.56 0.49 -7.86
CA PRO A 5 8.84 -0.40 -6.73
C PRO A 5 9.68 0.27 -5.64
N VAL A 6 10.68 1.07 -6.04
CA VAL A 6 11.56 1.82 -5.12
C VAL A 6 10.78 2.85 -4.31
N GLN A 7 9.87 3.60 -4.94
CA GLN A 7 9.01 4.55 -4.22
C GLN A 7 8.11 3.85 -3.20
N LEU A 8 7.54 2.69 -3.58
CA LEU A 8 6.72 1.90 -2.68
C LEU A 8 7.52 1.35 -1.50
N ALA A 9 8.68 0.77 -1.75
CA ALA A 9 9.56 0.23 -0.72
C ALA A 9 10.03 1.30 0.27
N ASN A 10 10.44 2.46 -0.23
CA ASN A 10 10.83 3.59 0.61
C ASN A 10 9.67 4.07 1.50
N TYR A 11 8.45 4.15 0.94
CA TYR A 11 7.28 4.54 1.70
C TYR A 11 6.93 3.52 2.79
N LEU A 12 6.90 2.22 2.48
CA LEU A 12 6.60 1.19 3.48
C LEU A 12 7.70 1.06 4.55
N LYS A 13 8.97 1.24 4.17
CA LYS A 13 10.10 1.32 5.11
C LYS A 13 9.94 2.49 6.09
N LEU A 14 9.55 3.66 5.58
CA LEU A 14 9.26 4.83 6.42
C LEU A 14 8.12 4.55 7.41
N MET A 15 7.03 3.93 6.95
CA MET A 15 5.90 3.56 7.82
C MET A 15 6.34 2.58 8.91
N ARG A 16 7.13 1.56 8.56
CA ARG A 16 7.73 0.65 9.55
C ARG A 16 8.53 1.39 10.61
N GLN A 17 9.40 2.31 10.18
CA GLN A 17 10.26 3.09 11.08
C GLN A 17 9.46 4.05 11.97
N LYS A 18 8.41 4.68 11.45
CA LYS A 18 7.48 5.53 12.22
C LYS A 18 6.80 4.75 13.34
N ASN A 19 6.46 3.49 13.08
CA ASN A 19 5.88 2.59 14.09
C ASN A 19 6.93 1.94 15.00
N GLN A 20 8.20 2.31 14.88
CA GLN A 20 9.34 1.76 15.64
C GLN A 20 9.48 0.24 15.53
N TRP A 21 9.01 -0.35 14.43
CA TRP A 21 9.13 -1.79 14.19
C TRP A 21 10.44 -2.12 13.50
N THR A 22 11.08 -3.21 13.91
CA THR A 22 12.21 -3.78 13.17
C THR A 22 11.71 -4.60 11.98
N GLN A 23 12.60 -4.90 11.04
CA GLN A 23 12.29 -5.84 9.96
C GLN A 23 11.94 -7.24 10.52
N ASN A 24 12.53 -7.63 11.66
CA ASN A 24 12.23 -8.92 12.29
C ASN A 24 10.84 -8.95 12.94
N ASP A 25 10.33 -7.81 13.41
CA ASP A 25 8.98 -7.71 13.98
C ASP A 25 7.93 -7.95 12.91
N LEU A 26 8.07 -7.28 11.76
CA LEU A 26 7.18 -7.51 10.62
C LEU A 26 7.26 -8.96 10.13
N ALA A 27 8.47 -9.49 9.97
CA ALA A 27 8.69 -10.84 9.45
C ALA A 27 8.02 -11.92 10.30
N ARG A 28 8.08 -11.79 11.64
CA ARG A 28 7.42 -12.70 12.58
C ARG A 28 5.90 -12.66 12.50
N ARG A 29 5.30 -11.48 12.29
CA ARG A 29 3.83 -11.33 12.19
C ARG A 29 3.22 -12.09 11.01
N ILE A 30 3.97 -12.27 9.92
CA ILE A 30 3.48 -12.84 8.65
C ILE A 30 4.19 -14.13 8.23
N GLY A 31 5.03 -14.68 9.11
CA GLY A 31 5.74 -15.94 8.91
C GLY A 31 6.68 -15.94 7.69
N ILE A 32 7.47 -14.88 7.51
CA ILE A 32 8.52 -14.82 6.46
C ILE A 32 9.90 -14.59 7.07
N LYS A 33 10.96 -14.70 6.27
CA LYS A 33 12.32 -14.40 6.71
C LYS A 33 12.51 -12.88 6.81
N GLN A 34 13.22 -12.39 7.83
CA GLN A 34 13.62 -10.98 7.92
C GLN A 34 14.43 -10.53 6.68
N ALA A 35 15.26 -11.43 6.12
CA ALA A 35 15.98 -11.18 4.88
C ALA A 35 15.06 -10.86 3.69
N THR A 36 13.84 -11.40 3.66
CA THR A 36 12.83 -11.08 2.63
C THR A 36 12.37 -9.63 2.76
N ILE A 37 12.19 -9.12 3.98
CA ILE A 37 11.83 -7.71 4.22
C ILE A 37 13.00 -6.80 3.89
N SER A 38 14.22 -7.17 4.30
CA SER A 38 15.42 -6.42 3.92
C SER A 38 15.60 -6.35 2.40
N ASN A 39 15.37 -7.46 1.70
CA ASN A 39 15.45 -7.48 0.24
C ASN A 39 14.38 -6.60 -0.40
N PHE A 40 13.14 -6.64 0.09
CA PHE A 40 12.09 -5.73 -0.38
C PHE A 40 12.49 -4.26 -0.18
N GLU A 41 13.01 -3.90 1.00
CA GLU A 41 13.36 -2.51 1.33
C GLU A 41 14.53 -1.95 0.52
N ASN A 42 15.45 -2.80 0.06
CA ASN A 42 16.67 -2.38 -0.64
C ASN A 42 16.67 -2.71 -2.14
N HIS A 43 15.99 -3.78 -2.57
CA HIS A 43 15.97 -4.30 -3.94
C HIS A 43 14.54 -4.77 -4.34
N PRO A 44 13.56 -3.85 -4.41
CA PRO A 44 12.16 -4.22 -4.56
C PRO A 44 11.77 -4.78 -5.94
N ASP A 45 12.58 -4.61 -6.98
CA ASP A 45 12.22 -4.85 -8.38
C ASP A 45 11.72 -6.26 -8.69
N LYS A 46 12.19 -7.26 -7.92
CA LYS A 46 11.81 -8.67 -8.08
C LYS A 46 10.90 -9.19 -6.97
N THR A 47 10.36 -8.31 -6.13
CA THR A 47 9.47 -8.72 -5.04
C THR A 47 8.16 -9.23 -5.61
N SER A 48 7.75 -10.44 -5.19
CA SER A 48 6.44 -10.97 -5.58
C SER A 48 5.30 -10.17 -4.94
N LEU A 49 4.17 -10.07 -5.65
CA LEU A 49 2.96 -9.44 -5.10
C LEU A 49 2.52 -10.12 -3.78
N THR A 50 2.67 -11.43 -3.66
CA THR A 50 2.42 -12.16 -2.41
C THR A 50 3.24 -11.60 -1.25
N THR A 51 4.54 -11.35 -1.46
CA THR A 51 5.40 -10.75 -0.44
C THR A 51 4.97 -9.32 -0.11
N LEU A 52 4.65 -8.52 -1.13
CA LEU A 52 4.15 -7.17 -0.95
C LEU A 52 2.88 -7.14 -0.09
N PHE A 53 1.88 -7.96 -0.41
CA PHE A 53 0.63 -8.00 0.36
C PHE A 53 0.83 -8.49 1.79
N LYS A 54 1.74 -9.44 2.02
CA LYS A 54 2.11 -9.82 3.40
C LYS A 54 2.77 -8.65 4.14
N ILE A 55 3.66 -7.90 3.50
CA ILE A 55 4.29 -6.72 4.14
C ILE A 55 3.23 -5.66 4.47
N LEU A 56 2.30 -5.38 3.55
CA LEU A 56 1.17 -4.48 3.80
C LEU A 56 0.33 -4.96 5.00
N GLN A 57 -0.01 -6.25 5.06
CA GLN A 57 -0.71 -6.84 6.21
C GLN A 57 0.07 -6.68 7.51
N SER A 58 1.39 -6.92 7.51
CA SER A 58 2.23 -6.77 8.71
C SER A 58 2.28 -5.33 9.23
N LEU A 59 2.07 -4.37 8.31
CA LEU A 59 2.03 -2.94 8.58
C LEU A 59 0.63 -2.42 8.90
N GLU A 60 -0.40 -3.28 8.88
CA GLU A 60 -1.80 -2.88 9.02
C GLU A 60 -2.23 -1.87 7.95
N MET A 61 -1.72 -2.05 6.72
CA MET A 61 -1.98 -1.17 5.58
C MET A 61 -2.68 -1.90 4.43
N SER A 62 -3.38 -1.13 3.61
CA SER A 62 -3.95 -1.54 2.33
C SER A 62 -3.52 -0.58 1.23
N MET A 63 -3.74 -0.95 -0.03
CA MET A 63 -3.47 -0.09 -1.19
C MET A 63 -4.67 -0.04 -2.12
N VAL A 64 -4.84 1.09 -2.80
CA VAL A 64 -5.89 1.32 -3.80
C VAL A 64 -5.24 1.76 -5.11
N VAL A 65 -5.71 1.21 -6.23
CA VAL A 65 -5.30 1.64 -7.57
C VAL A 65 -6.27 2.74 -8.02
N LYS A 66 -5.72 3.88 -8.45
CA LYS A 66 -6.51 5.04 -8.92
C LYS A 66 -6.19 5.35 -10.38
N ALA A 67 -7.20 5.76 -11.14
CA ALA A 67 -6.99 6.30 -12.47
C ALA A 67 -6.21 7.63 -12.38
N LYS A 68 -5.26 7.87 -13.30
CA LYS A 68 -4.40 9.06 -13.29
C LYS A 68 -5.20 10.37 -13.40
N ASN A 69 -6.39 10.32 -14.02
CA ASN A 69 -7.23 11.48 -14.35
C ASN A 69 -8.67 11.35 -13.77
N GLY A 70 -8.87 10.52 -12.75
CA GLY A 70 -10.20 10.06 -12.32
C GLY A 70 -10.95 10.92 -11.28
N ASP A 71 -10.61 12.20 -11.10
CA ASP A 71 -11.36 13.13 -10.23
C ASP A 71 -11.95 14.30 -11.06
N ASN A 72 -12.56 14.01 -12.21
CA ASN A 72 -13.34 14.98 -12.99
C ASN A 72 -14.67 14.32 -13.45
N ASN A 73 -15.50 13.88 -12.50
CA ASN A 73 -16.94 13.55 -12.62
C ASN A 73 -17.28 12.31 -11.80
N ALA A 74 -17.54 12.47 -10.50
CA ALA A 74 -18.39 11.55 -9.76
C ALA A 74 -18.93 12.17 -8.45
N GLU A 75 -19.21 13.47 -8.41
CA GLU A 75 -20.04 14.06 -7.34
C GLU A 75 -20.95 15.12 -7.97
N HIS A 76 -22.00 14.64 -8.63
CA HIS A 76 -23.27 15.36 -8.73
C HIS A 76 -24.35 14.38 -8.29
N ASP A 77 -24.39 14.16 -6.98
CA ASP A 77 -25.56 13.60 -6.29
C ASP A 77 -26.02 14.66 -5.30
N ASP A 78 -26.67 15.70 -5.83
CA ASP A 78 -27.62 16.49 -5.06
C ASP A 78 -28.65 17.12 -6.01
N ASN A 79 -29.73 16.39 -6.27
CA ASN A 79 -31.06 16.98 -6.33
C ASN A 79 -32.10 15.87 -6.21
N THR A 80 -32.45 15.60 -4.96
CA THR A 80 -33.82 15.23 -4.63
C THR A 80 -34.67 16.47 -4.88
N GLU A 81 -35.54 16.45 -5.89
CA GLU A 81 -36.90 17.02 -5.84
C GLU A 81 -37.61 16.79 -7.18
N ASP A 82 -38.75 16.09 -7.08
CA ASP A 82 -39.96 16.22 -7.89
C ASP A 82 -39.86 16.21 -9.43
N LEU A 83 -40.55 15.24 -10.04
CA LEU A 83 -41.82 15.49 -10.76
C LEU A 83 -42.30 14.21 -11.48
N ASN A 84 -43.35 13.62 -10.93
CA ASN A 84 -44.56 13.18 -11.65
C ASN A 84 -44.48 13.21 -13.19
N TRP A 85 -44.54 12.03 -13.85
CA TRP A 85 -45.62 11.49 -14.72
C TRP A 85 -45.30 10.05 -15.14
#